data_AF-A0AA50HZI7-F1
#
_entry.id   AF-A0AA50HZI7-F1
#
_cell.length_a   1.000
_cell.length_b   1.000
_cell.length_c   1.000
_cell.angle_alpha   90.00
_cell.angle_beta   90.00
_cell.angle_gamma   90.00
#
_symmetry.space_group_name_H-M   'P 1'
#
loop_
_entity.id
_entity.type
_entity.pdbx_description
1 polymer ?
#
loop_
_entity_poly.entity_id
_entity_poly.type
_entity_poly.pdbx_seq_one_letter_code
_entity_poly.pdbx_strand_id
1 'polypeptide(L)'
;MLEPVPPAEKQAKAVQFGKIMAIDPYTARLQLPSRAWRLYRTGAIGELNHYHQQCQAAGIPSFSVALADILAVKVFPIFHIESLSPEVTVTYRISREEEGTFSFSWQDVSQMVEGLLPIFEECVDVNMRGKIQRKTEILDYAHICDLHLPQQQIILRFCDQIYEFTRGISLDTANSSKEKQGTSHQQWQQLSRIWQTNLPGKPVWKEFKAFAETALDFQELLKSVEPHIPFLRREDTNWDRAFHLYSTLAFCRDRRLE
;
A
#
# COMPACT_ATOMS: atom_id res chain seq x y z
N MET A 1 -8.42 -2.13 -12.78
CA MET A 1 -7.36 -1.13 -12.50
C MET A 1 -6.91 -0.50 -13.79
N LEU A 2 -6.79 0.83 -13.83
CA LEU A 2 -6.09 1.54 -14.92
C LEU A 2 -4.70 1.92 -14.47
N GLU A 3 -3.74 1.83 -15.38
CA GLU A 3 -2.36 2.18 -15.14
C GLU A 3 -1.98 3.52 -15.80
N PRO A 4 -0.91 4.18 -15.33
CA PRO A 4 -0.44 5.43 -15.90
C PRO A 4 -0.24 5.36 -17.41
N VAL A 5 -0.83 6.32 -18.11
CA VAL A 5 -0.57 6.58 -19.52
C VAL A 5 0.31 7.83 -19.64
N PRO A 6 1.39 7.80 -20.46
CA PRO A 6 2.22 8.97 -20.70
C PRO A 6 1.37 10.18 -21.13
N PRO A 7 1.63 11.40 -20.59
CA PRO A 7 0.84 12.59 -20.92
C PRO A 7 0.73 12.86 -22.43
N ALA A 8 1.78 12.56 -23.20
CA ALA A 8 1.82 12.73 -24.65
C ALA A 8 0.82 11.83 -25.40
N GLU A 9 0.56 10.62 -24.89
CA GLU A 9 -0.34 9.66 -25.51
C GLU A 9 -1.78 9.76 -25.00
N LYS A 10 -1.96 10.42 -23.85
CA LYS A 10 -3.22 10.44 -23.10
C LYS A 10 -4.42 10.90 -23.93
N GLN A 11 -4.25 11.89 -24.80
CA GLN A 11 -5.33 12.38 -25.66
C GLN A 11 -5.78 11.34 -26.68
N ALA A 12 -4.84 10.67 -27.36
CA ALA A 12 -5.15 9.63 -28.32
C ALA A 12 -5.78 8.42 -27.63
N LYS A 13 -5.22 7.99 -26.49
CA LYS A 13 -5.75 6.89 -25.68
C LYS A 13 -7.13 7.19 -25.11
N ALA A 14 -7.44 8.45 -24.76
CA ALA A 14 -8.76 8.83 -24.27
C ALA A 14 -9.88 8.60 -25.29
N VAL A 15 -9.62 8.84 -26.58
CA VAL A 15 -10.60 8.57 -27.65
C VAL A 15 -10.90 7.08 -27.76
N GLN A 16 -9.87 6.23 -27.69
CA GLN A 16 -10.02 4.78 -27.71
C GLN A 16 -10.73 4.28 -26.45
N PHE A 17 -10.31 4.78 -25.28
CA PHE A 17 -10.91 4.44 -23.99
C PHE A 17 -12.39 4.80 -23.93
N GLY A 18 -12.77 5.99 -24.43
CA GLY A 18 -14.16 6.42 -24.50
C GLY A 18 -15.04 5.47 -25.31
N LYS A 19 -14.53 4.94 -26.43
CA LYS A 19 -15.25 3.92 -27.22
C LYS A 19 -15.44 2.62 -26.46
N ILE A 20 -14.39 2.13 -25.79
CA ILE A 20 -14.42 0.88 -25.00
C ILE A 20 -15.43 0.98 -23.85
N MET A 21 -15.43 2.13 -23.17
CA MET A 21 -16.26 2.38 -21.97
C MET A 21 -17.60 3.03 -22.27
N ALA A 22 -17.92 3.30 -23.54
CA ALA A 22 -19.10 4.03 -23.98
C ALA A 22 -19.31 5.39 -23.27
N ILE A 23 -18.22 6.16 -23.12
CA ILE A 23 -18.22 7.52 -22.55
C ILE A 23 -17.58 8.51 -23.53
N ASP A 24 -17.86 9.80 -23.34
CA ASP A 24 -17.28 10.83 -24.20
C ASP A 24 -15.75 10.97 -23.99
N PRO A 25 -14.99 11.44 -25.00
CA PRO A 25 -13.53 11.54 -24.91
C PRO A 25 -13.02 12.47 -23.81
N TYR A 26 -13.79 13.48 -23.41
CA TYR A 26 -13.38 14.40 -22.35
C TYR A 26 -13.43 13.70 -20.99
N THR A 27 -14.55 13.04 -20.67
CA THR A 27 -14.68 12.21 -19.47
C THR A 27 -13.64 11.09 -19.46
N ALA A 28 -13.45 10.39 -20.57
CA ALA A 28 -12.44 9.34 -20.72
C ALA A 28 -11.03 9.83 -20.36
N ARG A 29 -10.65 11.02 -20.82
CA ARG A 29 -9.35 11.63 -20.53
C ARG A 29 -9.16 11.90 -19.03
N LEU A 30 -10.22 12.31 -18.32
CA LEU A 30 -10.16 12.54 -16.87
C LEU A 30 -9.99 11.24 -16.07
N GLN A 31 -10.46 10.12 -16.61
CA GLN A 31 -10.36 8.82 -15.97
C GLN A 31 -8.97 8.17 -16.16
N LEU A 32 -8.32 8.37 -17.30
CA LEU A 32 -6.97 7.85 -17.53
C LEU A 32 -5.97 8.49 -16.57
N PRO A 33 -5.27 7.72 -15.73
CA PRO A 33 -4.27 8.28 -14.84
C PRO A 33 -2.95 8.56 -15.57
N SER A 34 -2.12 9.43 -15.01
CA SER A 34 -0.81 9.78 -15.57
C SER A 34 0.36 9.47 -14.65
N ARG A 35 0.10 9.07 -13.40
CA ARG A 35 1.15 8.87 -12.39
C ARG A 35 0.92 7.65 -11.51
N ALA A 36 -0.28 7.51 -10.95
CA ALA A 36 -0.63 6.40 -10.06
C ALA A 36 -1.64 5.46 -10.71
N TRP A 37 -1.82 4.27 -10.14
CA TRP A 37 -2.96 3.44 -10.51
C TRP A 37 -4.27 4.10 -10.11
N ARG A 38 -5.31 3.84 -10.91
CA ARG A 38 -6.67 4.25 -10.59
C ARG A 38 -7.58 3.03 -10.49
N LEU A 39 -8.29 2.93 -9.37
CA LEU A 39 -9.43 2.04 -9.29
C LEU A 39 -10.56 2.65 -10.12
N TYR A 40 -10.88 2.00 -11.23
CA TYR A 40 -11.83 2.52 -12.21
C TYR A 40 -13.17 1.79 -12.19
N ARG A 41 -13.14 0.47 -12.02
CA ARG A 41 -14.34 -0.36 -12.11
C ARG A 41 -14.22 -1.60 -11.24
N THR A 42 -15.34 -1.97 -10.63
CA THR A 42 -15.59 -3.25 -9.96
C THR A 42 -16.70 -3.99 -10.70
N GLY A 43 -16.76 -5.31 -10.57
CA GLY A 43 -17.73 -6.14 -11.31
C GLY A 43 -17.30 -7.60 -11.37
N ALA A 44 -18.04 -8.40 -12.14
CA ALA A 44 -17.70 -9.80 -12.36
C ALA A 44 -16.34 -9.91 -13.07
N ILE A 45 -15.47 -10.82 -12.61
CA ILE A 45 -14.10 -10.92 -13.13
C ILE A 45 -14.05 -11.17 -14.64
N GLY A 46 -15.00 -11.92 -15.20
CA GLY A 46 -15.10 -12.15 -16.65
C GLY A 46 -15.38 -10.88 -17.45
N GLU A 47 -16.26 -10.01 -16.95
CA GLU A 47 -16.55 -8.71 -17.57
C GLU A 47 -15.32 -7.78 -17.49
N LEU A 48 -14.66 -7.74 -16.33
CA LEU A 48 -13.45 -6.94 -16.15
C LEU A 48 -12.31 -7.41 -17.07
N ASN A 49 -12.15 -8.73 -17.25
CA ASN A 49 -11.18 -9.30 -18.17
C ASN A 49 -11.50 -8.96 -19.62
N HIS A 50 -12.77 -8.94 -20.01
CA HIS A 50 -13.19 -8.51 -21.35
C HIS A 50 -12.81 -7.05 -21.62
N TYR A 51 -13.07 -6.13 -20.67
CA TYR A 51 -12.62 -4.74 -20.81
C TYR A 51 -11.10 -4.60 -20.83
N HIS A 52 -10.40 -5.37 -20.00
CA HIS A 52 -8.94 -5.39 -19.99
C HIS A 52 -8.37 -5.80 -21.36
N GLN A 53 -8.91 -6.83 -22.00
CA GLN A 53 -8.51 -7.25 -23.36
C GLN A 53 -8.73 -6.14 -24.40
N GLN A 54 -9.87 -5.45 -24.34
CA GLN A 54 -10.13 -4.31 -25.24
C GLN A 54 -9.14 -3.16 -24.99
N CYS A 55 -8.86 -2.84 -23.72
CA CYS A 55 -7.85 -1.84 -23.36
C CYS A 55 -6.46 -2.23 -23.85
N GLN A 56 -6.06 -3.50 -23.68
CA GLN A 56 -4.77 -4.02 -24.14
C GLN A 56 -4.65 -3.91 -25.67
N ALA A 57 -5.70 -4.26 -26.43
CA ALA A 57 -5.73 -4.11 -27.89
C ALA A 57 -5.60 -2.65 -28.33
N ALA A 58 -6.08 -1.70 -27.51
CA ALA A 58 -5.89 -0.27 -27.72
C ALA A 58 -4.56 0.27 -27.14
N GLY A 59 -3.71 -0.58 -26.58
CA GLY A 59 -2.46 -0.19 -25.90
C GLY A 59 -2.70 0.72 -24.69
N ILE A 60 -3.80 0.50 -23.97
CA ILE A 60 -4.13 1.17 -22.70
C ILE A 60 -3.78 0.19 -21.56
N PRO A 61 -2.75 0.48 -20.76
CA PRO A 61 -2.31 -0.42 -19.71
C PRO A 61 -3.36 -0.50 -18.59
N SER A 62 -3.71 -1.72 -18.21
CA SER A 62 -4.75 -2.02 -17.24
C SER A 62 -4.58 -3.45 -16.75
N PHE A 63 -5.21 -3.79 -15.62
CA PHE A 63 -5.32 -5.16 -15.12
C PHE A 63 -6.57 -5.33 -14.24
N SER A 64 -6.99 -6.57 -14.00
CA SER A 64 -8.24 -6.91 -13.29
C SER A 64 -8.04 -8.07 -12.30
N VAL A 65 -8.05 -7.81 -10.99
CA VAL A 65 -7.80 -8.85 -9.98
C VAL A 65 -9.12 -9.39 -9.41
N ALA A 66 -9.21 -10.71 -9.18
CA ALA A 66 -10.35 -11.29 -8.50
C ALA A 66 -10.28 -10.94 -7.01
N LEU A 67 -11.42 -10.57 -6.39
CA LEU A 67 -11.45 -10.27 -4.96
C LEU A 67 -10.95 -11.45 -4.12
N ALA A 68 -11.24 -12.69 -4.52
CA ALA A 68 -10.73 -13.87 -3.84
C ALA A 68 -9.19 -13.95 -3.83
N ASP A 69 -8.51 -13.52 -4.90
CA ASP A 69 -7.04 -13.50 -4.96
C ASP A 69 -6.48 -12.47 -3.97
N ILE A 70 -7.14 -11.31 -3.85
CA ILE A 70 -6.78 -10.25 -2.90
C ILE A 70 -6.91 -10.77 -1.47
N LEU A 71 -8.04 -11.40 -1.14
CA LEU A 71 -8.34 -11.90 0.21
C LEU A 71 -7.51 -13.13 0.61
N ALA A 72 -6.94 -13.85 -0.36
CA ALA A 72 -6.09 -15.02 -0.09
C ALA A 72 -4.67 -14.66 0.35
N VAL A 73 -4.23 -13.41 0.15
CA VAL A 73 -2.86 -12.98 0.51
C VAL A 73 -2.74 -12.87 2.02
N LYS A 74 -1.77 -13.57 2.60
CA LYS A 74 -1.49 -13.51 4.03
C LYS A 74 -0.63 -12.30 4.35
N VAL A 75 -1.02 -11.53 5.36
CA VAL A 75 -0.26 -10.37 5.83
C VAL A 75 0.19 -10.59 7.26
N PHE A 76 1.50 -10.50 7.51
CA PHE A 76 2.08 -10.61 8.84
C PHE A 76 2.61 -9.24 9.30
N PRO A 77 2.02 -8.64 10.35
CA PRO A 77 2.56 -7.43 10.94
C PRO A 77 3.89 -7.71 11.65
N ILE A 78 4.93 -6.98 11.27
CA ILE A 78 6.27 -7.18 11.79
C ILE A 78 6.56 -6.18 12.91
N PHE A 79 6.99 -6.72 14.05
CA PHE A 79 7.33 -5.95 15.24
C PHE A 79 8.83 -5.64 15.30
N HIS A 80 9.69 -6.59 14.93
CA HIS A 80 11.14 -6.34 14.81
C HIS A 80 11.83 -7.38 13.94
N ILE A 81 13.04 -7.04 13.48
CA ILE A 81 13.97 -7.97 12.82
C ILE A 81 14.90 -8.53 13.90
N GLU A 82 14.91 -9.85 14.07
CA GLU A 82 15.79 -10.57 15.01
C GLU A 82 17.21 -10.73 14.44
N SER A 83 17.31 -11.07 13.16
CA SER A 83 18.59 -11.23 12.48
C SER A 83 18.48 -10.87 11.00
N LEU A 84 19.60 -10.42 10.43
CA LEU A 84 19.76 -10.17 8.99
C LEU A 84 20.58 -11.27 8.29
N SER A 85 21.20 -12.18 9.04
CA SER A 85 22.14 -13.19 8.52
C SER A 85 22.18 -14.43 9.42
N PRO A 86 22.29 -15.67 8.87
CA PRO A 86 22.41 -15.99 7.43
C PRO A 86 21.11 -15.80 6.63
N GLU A 87 19.97 -15.83 7.31
CA GLU A 87 18.65 -15.49 6.77
C GLU A 87 18.05 -14.34 7.58
N VAL A 88 17.16 -13.57 6.95
CA VAL A 88 16.41 -12.53 7.65
C VAL A 88 15.35 -13.21 8.51
N THR A 89 15.38 -12.99 9.81
CA THR A 89 14.36 -13.50 10.73
C THR A 89 13.61 -12.33 11.32
N VAL A 90 12.28 -12.36 11.21
CA VAL A 90 11.38 -11.32 11.72
C VAL A 90 10.42 -11.91 12.74
N THR A 91 10.01 -11.10 13.70
CA THR A 91 8.97 -11.45 14.66
C THR A 91 7.67 -10.76 14.28
N TYR A 92 6.59 -11.53 14.24
CA TYR A 92 5.25 -11.05 13.91
C TYR A 92 4.27 -11.34 15.05
N ARG A 93 3.22 -10.53 15.14
CA ARG A 93 2.10 -10.76 16.07
C ARG A 93 0.77 -10.45 15.38
N ILE A 94 -0.09 -11.45 15.26
CA ILE A 94 -1.45 -11.33 14.71
C ILE A 94 -2.45 -11.02 15.83
N SER A 95 -2.28 -11.68 16.97
CA SER A 95 -3.08 -11.47 18.17
C SER A 95 -2.21 -11.63 19.43
N ARG A 96 -2.76 -11.39 20.61
CA ARG A 96 -2.01 -11.61 21.88
C ARG A 96 -1.54 -13.04 22.08
N GLU A 97 -2.22 -14.00 21.44
CA GLU A 97 -1.93 -15.44 21.57
C GLU A 97 -1.19 -15.99 20.34
N GLU A 98 -1.11 -15.20 19.27
CA GLU A 98 -0.51 -15.57 18.00
C GLU A 98 0.67 -14.65 17.69
N GLU A 99 1.81 -15.01 18.28
CA GLU A 99 3.14 -14.43 18.03
C GLU A 99 4.06 -15.54 17.49
N GLY A 100 4.91 -15.19 16.55
CA GLY A 100 5.82 -16.14 15.94
C GLY A 100 6.96 -15.47 15.21
N THR A 101 7.84 -16.30 14.65
CA THR A 101 8.94 -15.85 13.80
C THR A 101 8.75 -16.35 12.38
N PHE A 102 9.28 -15.60 11.42
CA PHE A 102 9.31 -15.97 10.02
C PHE A 102 10.71 -15.67 9.46
N SER A 103 11.29 -16.63 8.74
CA SER A 103 12.62 -16.51 8.15
C SER A 103 12.54 -16.52 6.62
N PHE A 104 13.34 -15.67 5.98
CA PHE A 104 13.40 -15.55 4.51
C PHE A 104 14.76 -15.05 4.02
N SER A 105 15.03 -15.26 2.73
CA SER A 105 16.16 -14.65 2.03
C SER A 105 15.73 -13.35 1.37
N TRP A 106 16.63 -12.34 1.34
CA TRP A 106 16.38 -11.11 0.57
C TRP A 106 16.05 -11.38 -0.90
N GLN A 107 16.53 -12.49 -1.46
CA GLN A 107 16.24 -12.89 -2.84
C GLN A 107 14.77 -13.27 -3.06
N ASP A 108 14.08 -13.71 -2.01
CA ASP A 108 12.67 -14.11 -2.05
C ASP A 108 11.73 -12.89 -2.17
N VAL A 109 12.23 -11.69 -1.81
CA VAL A 109 11.44 -10.47 -1.93
C VAL A 109 11.39 -10.03 -3.39
N SER A 110 10.18 -9.94 -3.95
CA SER A 110 9.98 -9.52 -5.34
C SER A 110 9.88 -8.00 -5.51
N GLN A 111 9.27 -7.32 -4.53
CA GLN A 111 8.97 -5.89 -4.59
C GLN A 111 8.69 -5.33 -3.19
N MET A 112 8.62 -4.01 -3.11
CA MET A 112 8.22 -3.27 -1.91
C MET A 112 7.03 -2.34 -2.21
N VAL A 113 6.15 -2.16 -1.23
CA VAL A 113 5.06 -1.18 -1.28
C VAL A 113 5.17 -0.25 -0.06
N GLU A 114 5.29 1.04 -0.30
CA GLU A 114 5.38 2.06 0.74
C GLU A 114 4.12 2.94 0.76
N GLY A 115 3.70 3.34 1.97
CA GLY A 115 2.57 4.24 2.15
C GLY A 115 2.68 5.08 3.41
N LEU A 116 1.97 6.22 3.37
CA LEU A 116 1.71 7.07 4.53
C LEU A 116 0.22 6.99 4.83
N LEU A 117 -0.13 6.46 6.00
CA LEU A 117 -1.51 6.40 6.45
C LEU A 117 -1.83 7.61 7.33
N PRO A 118 -2.83 8.42 6.99
CA PRO A 118 -3.22 9.55 7.83
C PRO A 118 -3.78 9.05 9.17
N ILE A 119 -3.39 9.71 10.26
CA ILE A 119 -3.95 9.54 11.60
C ILE A 119 -4.85 10.75 11.87
N PHE A 120 -6.13 10.49 12.13
CA PHE A 120 -7.16 11.52 12.31
C PHE A 120 -7.43 11.79 13.81
N GLU A 121 -7.80 13.03 14.14
CA GLU A 121 -8.40 13.41 15.43
C GLU A 121 -9.61 14.33 15.23
N GLU A 122 -10.60 14.20 16.11
CA GLU A 122 -11.69 15.16 16.22
C GLU A 122 -11.22 16.40 17.00
N CYS A 123 -11.09 17.53 16.30
CA CYS A 123 -10.89 18.83 16.90
C CYS A 123 -12.25 19.50 17.16
N VAL A 124 -12.38 20.14 18.31
CA VAL A 124 -13.53 20.99 18.67
C VAL A 124 -13.16 22.43 18.33
N ASP A 125 -13.71 22.96 17.26
CA ASP A 125 -13.54 24.35 16.85
C ASP A 125 -14.79 25.17 17.24
N VAL A 126 -14.62 26.45 17.54
CA VAL A 126 -15.72 27.37 17.79
C VAL A 126 -15.78 28.35 16.63
N ASN A 127 -16.80 28.22 15.79
CA ASN A 127 -16.92 29.08 14.63
C ASN A 127 -17.12 30.56 15.01
N MET A 128 -17.00 31.47 14.04
CA MET A 128 -17.14 32.92 14.24
C MET A 128 -18.49 33.37 14.85
N ARG A 129 -19.47 32.47 15.01
CA ARG A 129 -20.77 32.70 15.65
C ARG A 129 -20.90 32.02 17.02
N GLY A 130 -19.80 31.55 17.61
CA GLY A 130 -19.79 30.92 18.93
C GLY A 130 -20.36 29.49 18.97
N LYS A 131 -20.61 28.86 17.81
CA LYS A 131 -21.08 27.46 17.76
C LYS A 131 -19.90 26.50 17.66
N ILE A 132 -19.92 25.51 18.54
CA ILE A 132 -19.01 24.36 18.51
C ILE A 132 -19.25 23.57 17.21
N GLN A 133 -18.19 23.40 16.42
CA GLN A 133 -18.11 22.52 15.27
C GLN A 133 -17.04 21.46 15.52
N ARG A 134 -17.39 20.19 15.32
CA ARG A 134 -16.39 19.12 15.27
C ARG A 134 -15.82 19.06 13.88
N LYS A 135 -14.50 19.07 13.77
CA LYS A 135 -13.77 18.94 12.51
C LYS A 135 -12.73 17.84 12.65
N THR A 136 -12.75 16.90 11.72
CA THR A 136 -11.70 15.90 11.62
C THR A 136 -10.49 16.52 10.93
N GLU A 137 -9.34 16.53 11.60
CA GLU A 137 -8.07 16.95 11.02
C GLU A 137 -7.06 15.79 11.01
N ILE A 138 -6.12 15.84 10.07
CA ILE A 138 -5.00 14.89 10.05
C ILE A 138 -3.97 15.41 11.04
N LEU A 139 -3.71 14.65 12.10
CA LEU A 139 -2.70 14.99 13.09
C LEU A 139 -1.30 14.58 12.66
N ASP A 140 -1.20 13.36 12.13
CA ASP A 140 0.07 12.70 11.88
C ASP A 140 -0.09 11.63 10.81
N TYR A 141 1.01 10.96 10.46
CA TYR A 141 1.03 9.85 9.52
C TYR A 141 1.77 8.66 10.10
N ALA A 142 1.21 7.46 9.94
CA ALA A 142 1.94 6.22 10.13
C ALA A 142 2.68 5.85 8.84
N HIS A 143 3.97 5.54 8.95
CA HIS A 143 4.74 4.98 7.85
C HIS A 143 4.48 3.47 7.76
N ILE A 144 4.24 2.98 6.54
CA ILE A 144 4.11 1.54 6.26
C ILE A 144 5.03 1.15 5.10
N CYS A 145 5.63 -0.03 5.24
CA CYS A 145 6.37 -0.71 4.18
C CYS A 145 5.97 -2.19 4.17
N ASP A 146 5.50 -2.67 3.03
CA ASP A 146 5.18 -4.08 2.79
C ASP A 146 6.29 -4.69 1.92
N LEU A 147 6.88 -5.80 2.40
CA LEU A 147 7.78 -6.65 1.61
C LEU A 147 6.98 -7.83 1.05
N HIS A 148 7.04 -8.06 -0.26
CA HIS A 148 6.25 -9.10 -0.91
C HIS A 148 7.09 -10.35 -1.16
N LEU A 149 6.61 -11.49 -0.67
CA LEU A 149 7.18 -12.83 -0.88
C LEU A 149 6.16 -13.68 -1.68
N PRO A 150 6.21 -13.63 -3.02
CA PRO A 150 5.17 -14.21 -3.87
C PRO A 150 5.11 -15.74 -3.81
N GLN A 151 6.26 -16.42 -3.65
CA GLN A 151 6.34 -17.88 -3.62
C GLN A 151 5.57 -18.46 -2.42
N GLN A 152 5.56 -17.73 -1.30
CA GLN A 152 4.87 -18.13 -0.07
C GLN A 152 3.47 -17.52 0.05
N GLN A 153 3.04 -16.68 -0.90
CA GLN A 153 1.79 -15.92 -0.84
C GLN A 153 1.69 -14.98 0.38
N ILE A 154 2.81 -14.34 0.75
CA ILE A 154 2.94 -13.58 2.00
C ILE A 154 3.36 -12.13 1.74
N ILE A 155 2.80 -11.22 2.53
CA ILE A 155 3.27 -9.86 2.74
C ILE A 155 3.77 -9.72 4.17
N LEU A 156 4.99 -9.22 4.35
CA LEU A 156 5.52 -8.80 5.64
C LEU A 156 5.32 -7.29 5.78
N ARG A 157 4.46 -6.88 6.71
CA ARG A 157 4.03 -5.48 6.87
C ARG A 157 4.75 -4.83 8.05
N PHE A 158 5.62 -3.88 7.75
CA PHE A 158 6.30 -3.05 8.73
C PHE A 158 5.53 -1.75 8.93
N CYS A 159 5.38 -1.31 10.17
CA CYS A 159 4.80 -0.01 10.48
C CYS A 159 5.53 0.65 11.66
N ASP A 160 5.88 1.92 11.51
CA ASP A 160 6.63 2.68 12.51
C ASP A 160 5.94 2.79 13.88
N GLN A 161 4.60 2.76 13.90
CA GLN A 161 3.80 2.83 15.13
C GLN A 161 3.88 1.56 15.99
N ILE A 162 4.19 0.40 15.39
CA ILE A 162 4.26 -0.88 16.11
C ILE A 162 5.67 -1.46 16.18
N TYR A 163 6.59 -0.95 15.37
CA TYR A 163 7.93 -1.51 15.27
C TYR A 163 8.72 -1.23 16.57
N GLU A 164 9.19 -2.30 17.20
CA GLU A 164 9.92 -2.28 18.46
C GLU A 164 11.41 -2.02 18.20
N PHE A 165 11.78 -0.76 17.91
CA PHE A 165 13.17 -0.37 17.56
C PHE A 165 14.24 -0.67 18.62
N THR A 166 13.82 -0.97 19.85
CA THR A 166 14.72 -1.36 20.95
C THR A 166 14.92 -2.88 21.06
N ARG A 167 14.27 -3.67 20.21
CA ARG A 167 14.39 -5.14 20.15
C ARG A 167 14.98 -5.60 18.82
N GLY A 168 15.59 -6.80 18.86
CA GLY A 168 16.22 -7.42 17.71
C GLY A 168 17.54 -6.74 17.32
N ILE A 169 17.74 -6.54 16.03
CA ILE A 169 18.97 -5.93 15.50
C ILE A 169 19.13 -4.48 15.95
N SER A 170 20.38 -4.08 16.18
CA SER A 170 20.70 -2.66 16.38
C SER A 170 20.74 -1.95 15.03
N LEU A 171 19.96 -0.87 14.90
CA LEU A 171 19.95 0.01 13.72
C LEU A 171 21.01 1.12 13.80
N ASP A 172 21.78 1.17 14.89
CA ASP A 172 22.83 2.16 15.11
C ASP A 172 24.08 1.83 14.30
N THR A 173 24.41 2.68 13.33
CA THR A 173 25.63 2.56 12.54
C THR A 173 26.83 3.11 13.32
N ALA A 174 27.53 2.25 14.06
CA ALA A 174 28.94 2.32 14.51
C ALA A 174 29.54 3.64 15.08
N ASN A 175 28.80 4.75 15.20
CA ASN A 175 29.31 6.07 15.64
C ASN A 175 28.32 6.85 16.52
N SER A 176 27.14 6.33 16.82
CA SER A 176 26.30 6.87 17.89
C SER A 176 26.77 6.25 19.21
N SER A 177 27.31 7.09 20.11
CA SER A 177 27.42 6.72 21.51
C SER A 177 26.06 6.23 22.01
N LYS A 178 26.04 5.19 22.86
CA LYS A 178 24.85 4.50 23.42
C LYS A 178 23.80 5.41 24.10
N GLU A 179 24.00 6.73 24.11
CA GLU A 179 23.19 7.72 24.81
C GLU A 179 22.22 8.51 23.90
N LYS A 180 22.25 8.34 22.58
CA LYS A 180 21.29 9.00 21.67
C LYS A 180 20.58 8.00 20.78
N GLN A 181 19.61 7.28 21.33
CA GLN A 181 18.58 6.65 20.50
C GLN A 181 17.91 7.76 19.69
N GLY A 182 17.97 7.65 18.36
CA GLY A 182 17.30 8.58 17.47
C GLY A 182 15.78 8.56 17.65
N THR A 183 15.09 9.58 17.13
CA THR A 183 13.62 9.57 17.12
C THR A 183 13.09 8.39 16.30
N SER A 184 11.84 7.95 16.51
CA SER A 184 11.22 6.84 15.74
C SER A 184 11.33 7.06 14.23
N HIS A 185 11.22 8.32 13.78
CA HIS A 185 11.44 8.70 12.39
C HIS A 185 12.88 8.43 11.91
N GLN A 186 13.90 8.74 12.71
CA GLN A 186 15.29 8.43 12.36
C GLN A 186 15.53 6.92 12.30
N GLN A 187 14.95 6.15 13.24
CA GLN A 187 15.08 4.70 13.26
C GLN A 187 14.36 4.05 12.07
N TRP A 188 13.18 4.55 11.70
CA TRP A 188 12.48 4.13 10.47
C TRP A 188 13.31 4.42 9.21
N GLN A 189 13.98 5.57 9.14
CA GLN A 189 14.88 5.87 8.02
C GLN A 189 16.06 4.89 7.94
N GLN A 190 16.63 4.47 9.07
CA GLN A 190 17.69 3.45 9.06
C GLN A 190 17.16 2.10 8.58
N LEU A 191 15.98 1.69 9.05
CA LEU A 191 15.32 0.48 8.60
C LEU A 191 15.04 0.51 7.08
N SER A 192 14.57 1.66 6.56
CA SER A 192 14.39 1.87 5.12
C SER A 192 15.69 1.73 4.32
N ARG A 193 16.82 2.22 4.86
CA ARG A 193 18.14 2.02 4.23
C ARG A 193 18.57 0.57 4.21
N ILE A 194 18.25 -0.21 5.24
CA ILE A 194 18.52 -1.66 5.26
C ILE A 194 17.78 -2.33 4.10
N TRP A 195 16.49 -2.05 3.90
CA TRP A 195 15.74 -2.60 2.78
C TRP A 195 16.34 -2.18 1.43
N GLN A 196 16.63 -0.88 1.24
CA GLN A 196 17.21 -0.38 -0.01
C GLN A 196 18.58 -0.98 -0.32
N THR A 197 19.40 -1.23 0.70
CA THR A 197 20.73 -1.83 0.55
C THR A 197 20.65 -3.31 0.16
N ASN A 198 19.70 -4.05 0.75
CA ASN A 198 19.57 -5.49 0.53
C ASN A 198 18.65 -5.86 -0.65
N LEU A 199 17.85 -4.92 -1.14
CA LEU A 199 16.92 -5.11 -2.27
C LEU A 199 17.22 -4.16 -3.44
N PRO A 200 18.48 -4.10 -3.93
CA PRO A 200 18.85 -3.19 -5.00
C PRO A 200 18.09 -3.54 -6.29
N GLY A 201 17.49 -2.52 -6.92
CA GLY A 201 16.80 -2.67 -8.21
C GLY A 201 15.44 -3.36 -8.15
N LYS A 202 14.95 -3.77 -6.97
CA LYS A 202 13.59 -4.29 -6.81
C LYS A 202 12.56 -3.15 -6.97
N PRO A 203 11.40 -3.38 -7.62
CA PRO A 203 10.35 -2.36 -7.75
C PRO A 203 9.88 -1.85 -6.39
N VAL A 204 9.60 -0.54 -6.32
CA VAL A 204 9.04 0.10 -5.12
C VAL A 204 7.82 0.93 -5.50
N TRP A 205 6.66 0.54 -5.00
CA TRP A 205 5.40 1.23 -5.22
C TRP A 205 5.16 2.27 -4.12
N LYS A 206 5.16 3.56 -4.47
CA LYS A 206 5.05 4.67 -3.49
C LYS A 206 3.83 5.57 -3.69
N GLU A 207 3.02 5.27 -4.70
CA GLU A 207 1.95 6.15 -5.17
C GLU A 207 0.61 5.90 -4.45
N PHE A 208 0.67 5.41 -3.20
CA PHE A 208 -0.48 5.05 -2.40
C PHE A 208 -1.48 6.20 -2.25
N LYS A 209 -1.03 7.43 -1.93
CA LYS A 209 -1.94 8.56 -1.71
C LYS A 209 -2.83 8.84 -2.91
N ALA A 210 -2.22 8.92 -4.10
CA ALA A 210 -2.95 9.20 -5.34
C ALA A 210 -3.88 8.03 -5.72
N PHE A 211 -3.50 6.78 -5.42
CA PHE A 211 -4.40 5.63 -5.56
C PHE A 211 -5.59 5.74 -4.59
N ALA A 212 -5.32 5.99 -3.31
CA ALA A 212 -6.31 6.02 -2.24
C ALA A 212 -7.39 7.07 -2.50
N GLU A 213 -7.01 8.27 -2.95
CA GLU A 213 -7.95 9.34 -3.32
C GLU A 213 -9.01 8.87 -4.33
N THR A 214 -8.68 7.90 -5.20
CA THR A 214 -9.65 7.30 -6.14
C THR A 214 -10.34 6.05 -5.60
N ALA A 215 -9.68 5.30 -4.71
CA ALA A 215 -10.22 4.07 -4.15
C ALA A 215 -11.30 4.34 -3.08
N LEU A 216 -11.21 5.47 -2.38
CA LEU A 216 -12.16 5.87 -1.34
C LEU A 216 -13.61 6.03 -1.85
N ASP A 217 -13.78 6.28 -3.15
CA ASP A 217 -15.10 6.31 -3.81
C ASP A 217 -15.76 4.92 -3.88
N PHE A 218 -14.99 3.84 -3.74
CA PHE A 218 -15.46 2.45 -3.84
C PHE A 218 -15.70 1.82 -2.46
N GLN A 219 -16.54 2.48 -1.64
CA GLN A 219 -16.75 2.09 -0.24
C GLN A 219 -17.23 0.64 -0.06
N GLU A 220 -18.12 0.15 -0.94
CA GLU A 220 -18.63 -1.23 -0.86
C GLU A 220 -17.53 -2.29 -1.08
N LEU A 221 -16.59 -2.03 -1.99
CA LEU A 221 -15.42 -2.89 -2.16
C LEU A 221 -14.56 -2.84 -0.89
N LEU A 222 -14.28 -1.64 -0.39
CA LEU A 222 -13.42 -1.48 0.79
C LEU A 222 -13.99 -2.16 2.03
N LYS A 223 -15.32 -2.14 2.23
CA LYS A 223 -15.98 -2.88 3.33
C LYS A 223 -15.73 -4.39 3.29
N SER A 224 -15.45 -4.95 2.11
CA SER A 224 -15.15 -6.38 1.94
C SER A 224 -13.69 -6.72 2.18
N VAL A 225 -12.84 -5.73 2.44
CA VAL A 225 -11.40 -5.88 2.64
C VAL A 225 -11.07 -5.65 4.12
N GLU A 226 -10.44 -6.63 4.74
CA GLU A 226 -9.88 -6.46 6.08
C GLU A 226 -8.52 -5.74 5.96
N PRO A 227 -8.30 -4.64 6.70
CA PRO A 227 -7.12 -3.81 6.49
C PRO A 227 -5.81 -4.46 6.96
N HIS A 228 -5.87 -5.38 7.93
CA HIS A 228 -4.69 -5.94 8.62
C HIS A 228 -3.67 -4.85 8.99
N ILE A 229 -4.17 -3.76 9.59
CA ILE A 229 -3.35 -2.67 10.10
C ILE A 229 -3.11 -2.91 11.60
N PRO A 230 -1.86 -2.97 12.05
CA PRO A 230 -1.55 -3.50 13.37
C PRO A 230 -1.57 -2.48 14.50
N PHE A 231 -1.74 -1.18 14.20
CA PHE A 231 -1.80 -0.13 15.21
C PHE A 231 -3.24 0.24 15.56
N LEU A 232 -3.43 0.71 16.79
CA LEU A 232 -4.74 1.10 17.29
C LEU A 232 -5.22 2.39 16.62
N ARG A 233 -6.38 2.30 15.97
CA ARG A 233 -7.14 3.45 15.47
C ARG A 233 -8.09 3.94 16.57
N ARG A 234 -8.24 5.25 16.71
CA ARG A 234 -9.34 5.82 17.50
C ARG A 234 -10.68 5.63 16.78
N GLU A 235 -10.65 5.74 15.45
CA GLU A 235 -11.81 5.56 14.57
C GLU A 235 -11.41 4.78 13.31
N ASP A 236 -12.31 3.91 12.86
CA ASP A 236 -12.17 3.16 11.62
C ASP A 236 -12.02 4.10 10.43
N THR A 237 -11.09 3.77 9.52
CA THR A 237 -10.89 4.56 8.31
C THR A 237 -10.73 3.69 7.08
N ASN A 238 -11.31 4.13 5.96
CA ASN A 238 -11.16 3.47 4.68
C ASN A 238 -9.75 3.64 4.08
N TRP A 239 -8.91 4.53 4.64
CA TRP A 239 -7.49 4.64 4.25
C TRP A 239 -6.72 3.35 4.53
N ASP A 240 -7.03 2.65 5.62
CA ASP A 240 -6.39 1.40 6.00
C ASP A 240 -6.71 0.29 4.99
N ARG A 241 -8.00 0.17 4.68
CA ARG A 241 -8.53 -0.78 3.70
C ARG A 241 -7.99 -0.48 2.31
N ALA A 242 -7.89 0.81 1.95
CA ALA A 242 -7.31 1.24 0.69
C ALA A 242 -5.83 0.88 0.59
N PHE A 243 -5.05 0.99 1.69
CA PHE A 243 -3.64 0.59 1.66
C PHE A 243 -3.49 -0.92 1.51
N HIS A 244 -4.28 -1.69 2.26
CA HIS A 244 -4.30 -3.14 2.10
C HIS A 244 -4.65 -3.53 0.66
N LEU A 245 -5.67 -2.91 0.07
CA LEU A 245 -6.06 -3.11 -1.32
C LEU A 245 -4.93 -2.72 -2.29
N TYR A 246 -4.26 -1.59 -2.07
CA TYR A 246 -3.16 -1.12 -2.91
C TYR A 246 -2.01 -2.14 -2.95
N SER A 247 -1.59 -2.57 -1.76
CA SER A 247 -0.49 -3.51 -1.58
C SER A 247 -0.80 -4.89 -2.18
N THR A 248 -1.98 -5.43 -1.90
CA THR A 248 -2.41 -6.74 -2.44
C THR A 248 -2.67 -6.70 -3.95
N LEU A 249 -3.10 -5.57 -4.52
CA LEU A 249 -3.17 -5.38 -5.96
C LEU A 249 -1.77 -5.42 -6.61
N ALA A 250 -0.77 -4.80 -5.97
CA ALA A 250 0.61 -4.89 -6.44
C ALA A 250 1.16 -6.32 -6.34
N PHE A 251 0.84 -7.02 -5.24
CA PHE A 251 1.16 -8.43 -5.06
C PHE A 251 0.58 -9.32 -6.19
N CYS A 252 -0.71 -9.15 -6.48
CA CYS A 252 -1.42 -9.96 -7.47
C CYS A 252 -1.06 -9.60 -8.92
N ARG A 253 -0.69 -8.34 -9.17
CA ARG A 253 -0.26 -7.88 -10.49
C ARG A 253 1.03 -8.57 -10.91
N ASP A 254 2.03 -8.63 -10.03
CA ASP A 254 3.34 -9.19 -10.37
C ASP A 254 3.26 -10.70 -10.65
N ARG A 255 2.45 -11.45 -9.90
CA ARG A 255 2.20 -12.88 -10.14
C ARG A 255 1.63 -13.21 -11.52
N ARG A 256 1.12 -12.22 -12.26
CA ARG A 256 0.55 -12.40 -13.60
C ARG A 256 1.52 -12.00 -14.71
N LEU A 257 2.67 -11.42 -14.34
CA LEU A 257 3.76 -11.13 -15.26
C LEU A 257 4.79 -12.27 -15.32
N GLU A 258 4.74 -13.20 -14.37
CA GLU A 258 5.44 -14.50 -14.36
C GLU A 258 4.65 -15.57 -15.11
#